data_AF-A0A011MHL9-F1
#
_entry.id   AF-A0A011MHL9-F1
#
_cell.length_a   1.000
_cell.length_b   1.000
_cell.length_c   1.000
_cell.angle_alpha   90.00
_cell.angle_beta   90.00
_cell.angle_gamma   90.00
#
_symmetry.space_group_name_H-M   'P 1'
#
loop_
_entity.id
_entity.type
_entity.pdbx_description
1 polymer ?
#
loop_
_entity_poly.entity_id
_entity_poly.type
_entity_poly.pdbx_seq_one_letter_code
_entity_poly.pdbx_strand_id
1 'polypeptide(L)'
;MKCPKCHSAELHRSRRRGLKEGWSLRRKQLAPYRCSACGNRFIAAEARPDGEQRSLSIADYLGLNDRARQQCSGPVIIAGLTSLLILLSILLFVSLAFGWLDPPSLPRQAL
;
A
#
# COMPACT_ATOMS: atom_id res chain seq x y z
N MET A 1 -3.09 32.08 -7.69
CA MET A 1 -1.83 31.73 -8.40
C MET A 1 -2.01 31.98 -9.89
N LYS A 2 -0.97 32.41 -10.62
CA LYS A 2 -1.01 32.69 -12.07
C LYS A 2 0.07 31.91 -12.80
N CYS A 3 -0.11 31.63 -14.09
CA CYS A 3 0.91 30.95 -14.89
C CYS A 3 2.18 31.81 -15.01
N PRO A 4 3.40 31.28 -14.79
CA PRO A 4 4.64 32.04 -14.93
C PRO A 4 4.98 32.41 -16.39
N LYS A 5 4.35 31.76 -17.38
CA LYS A 5 4.66 31.94 -18.80
C LYS A 5 3.70 32.90 -19.51
N CYS A 6 2.39 32.76 -19.27
CA CYS A 6 1.36 33.54 -19.94
C CYS A 6 0.52 34.41 -18.99
N HIS A 7 0.81 34.38 -17.69
CA HIS A 7 0.07 35.09 -16.65
C HIS A 7 -1.45 34.82 -16.57
N SER A 8 -1.96 33.85 -17.34
CA SER A 8 -3.35 33.41 -17.26
C SER A 8 -3.67 32.86 -15.86
N ALA A 9 -4.89 33.17 -15.39
CA ALA A 9 -5.47 32.64 -14.16
C ALA A 9 -6.06 31.24 -14.36
N GLU A 10 -6.16 30.76 -15.60
CA GLU A 10 -6.79 29.50 -15.94
C GLU A 10 -5.80 28.34 -15.77
N LEU A 11 -5.83 27.77 -14.57
CA LEU A 11 -4.92 26.73 -14.10
C LEU A 11 -5.72 25.51 -13.65
N HIS A 12 -5.30 24.32 -14.08
CA HIS A 12 -5.87 23.06 -13.62
C HIS A 12 -4.78 22.14 -13.04
N ARG A 13 -5.15 21.28 -12.11
CA ARG A 13 -4.23 20.33 -11.46
C ARG A 13 -3.89 19.20 -12.45
N SER A 14 -2.59 18.99 -12.70
CA SER A 14 -2.12 17.85 -13.48
C SER A 14 -1.96 16.60 -12.60
N ARG A 15 -2.07 15.42 -13.20
CA ARG A 15 -1.69 14.16 -12.53
C ARG A 15 -0.17 14.14 -12.25
N ARG A 16 0.22 13.59 -11.11
CA ARG A 16 1.63 13.36 -10.73
C ARG A 16 2.18 12.21 -11.58
N ARG A 17 3.42 12.30 -12.09
CA ARG A 17 4.03 11.22 -12.89
C ARG A 17 4.97 10.39 -12.02
N GLY A 18 4.56 9.17 -11.71
CA GLY A 18 5.39 8.18 -11.02
C GLY A 18 5.56 8.42 -9.51
N LEU A 19 6.13 7.40 -8.85
CA LEU A 19 6.27 7.34 -7.38
C LEU A 19 7.21 8.42 -6.83
N LYS A 20 8.35 8.66 -7.50
CA LYS A 20 9.36 9.65 -7.06
C LYS A 20 8.80 11.07 -7.04
N GLU A 21 8.12 11.48 -8.12
CA GLU A 21 7.47 12.80 -8.21
C GLU A 21 6.30 12.90 -7.22
N GLY A 22 5.55 11.80 -7.05
CA GLY A 22 4.49 11.69 -6.06
C GLY A 22 4.96 12.03 -4.65
N TRP A 23 6.03 11.39 -4.20
CA TRP A 23 6.58 11.52 -2.84
C TRP A 23 7.22 12.88 -2.57
N SER A 24 8.09 13.36 -3.46
CA SER A 24 8.79 14.63 -3.26
C SER A 24 7.84 15.81 -3.20
N LEU A 25 6.81 15.81 -4.06
CA LEU A 25 5.81 16.86 -4.11
C LEU A 25 4.87 16.81 -2.90
N ARG A 26 4.50 15.61 -2.41
CA ARG A 26 3.66 15.48 -1.21
C ARG A 26 4.37 15.98 0.05
N ARG A 27 5.65 15.60 0.23
CA ARG A 27 6.46 16.03 1.39
C ARG A 27 6.60 17.55 1.48
N LYS A 28 6.67 18.21 0.33
CA LYS A 28 6.82 19.67 0.21
C LYS A 28 5.47 20.41 0.07
N GLN A 29 4.33 19.72 0.15
CA GLN A 29 2.99 20.28 -0.10
C GLN A 29 2.87 21.02 -1.45
N LEU A 30 3.58 20.52 -2.45
CA LEU A 30 3.58 21.03 -3.81
C LEU A 30 2.69 20.15 -4.70
N ALA A 31 2.10 20.75 -5.73
CA ALA A 31 1.34 20.03 -6.75
C ALA A 31 1.73 20.53 -8.15
N PRO A 32 1.73 19.65 -9.16
CA PRO A 32 1.95 20.07 -10.54
C PRO A 32 0.66 20.67 -11.10
N TYR A 33 0.74 21.92 -11.56
CA TYR A 33 -0.33 22.61 -12.27
C TYR A 33 0.01 22.70 -13.75
N ARG A 34 -1.03 22.73 -14.57
CA ARG A 34 -0.93 22.99 -16.00
C ARG A 34 -1.83 24.17 -16.34
N CYS A 35 -1.30 25.10 -17.12
CA CYS A 35 -2.10 26.21 -17.62
C CYS A 35 -2.92 25.76 -18.83
N SER A 36 -4.22 26.07 -18.85
CA SER A 36 -5.10 25.78 -19.99
C SER A 36 -4.76 26.65 -21.20
N ALA A 37 -4.37 27.92 -20.97
CA ALA A 37 -4.09 28.87 -22.03
C ALA A 37 -2.78 28.60 -22.79
N CYS A 38 -1.70 28.21 -22.10
CA CYS A 38 -0.39 28.00 -22.73
C CYS A 38 0.15 26.57 -22.64
N GLY A 39 -0.57 25.67 -21.98
CA GLY A 39 -0.17 24.27 -21.80
C GLY A 39 1.05 24.05 -20.89
N ASN A 40 1.65 25.12 -20.36
CA ASN A 40 2.87 25.05 -19.55
C ASN A 40 2.61 24.34 -18.23
N ARG A 41 3.49 23.40 -17.86
CA ARG A 41 3.45 22.66 -16.61
C ARG A 41 4.43 23.29 -15.63
N PHE A 42 3.98 23.61 -14.43
CA PHE A 42 4.82 24.14 -13.36
C PHE A 42 4.39 23.59 -12.01
N ILE A 43 5.27 23.69 -11.02
CA ILE A 43 5.03 23.20 -9.66
C ILE A 43 4.72 24.41 -8.80
N ALA A 44 3.60 24.38 -8.08
CA ALA A 44 3.23 25.41 -7.13
C ALA A 44 2.68 24.78 -5.86
N ALA A 45 2.62 25.56 -4.77
CA ALA A 45 2.03 25.13 -3.52
C ALA A 45 0.57 24.70 -3.75
N GLU A 46 0.19 23.59 -3.12
CA GLU A 46 -1.19 23.14 -3.14
C GLU A 46 -2.00 24.15 -2.32
N ALA A 47 -2.92 24.88 -2.95
CA ALA A 47 -3.91 25.65 -2.21
C ALA A 47 -4.75 24.62 -1.48
N ARG A 48 -4.56 24.51 -0.16
CA ARG A 48 -5.30 23.59 0.70
C ARG A 48 -6.80 23.83 0.43
N PRO A 49 -7.54 22.86 -0.13
CA PRO A 49 -8.97 22.93 -0.04
C PRO A 49 -9.31 22.60 1.41
N ASP A 50 -9.72 23.61 2.18
CA ASP A 50 -10.38 23.41 3.46
C ASP A 50 -11.64 22.58 3.19
N GLY A 51 -11.62 21.27 3.47
CA GLY A 51 -12.87 20.50 3.55
C GLY A 51 -12.91 19.05 3.09
N GLU A 52 -11.87 18.45 2.51
CA GLU A 52 -11.93 17.02 2.15
C GLU A 52 -10.70 16.25 2.64
N GLN A 53 -10.72 15.91 3.92
CA GLN A 53 -9.97 14.76 4.43
C GLN A 53 -10.58 13.47 3.84
N ARG A 54 -10.33 13.21 2.56
CA ARG A 54 -10.48 11.86 2.01
C ARG A 54 -9.57 10.97 2.85
N SER A 55 -10.16 10.02 3.56
CA SER A 55 -9.48 8.95 4.30
C SER A 55 -8.74 8.06 3.30
N LEU A 56 -7.58 8.54 2.85
CA LEU A 56 -6.70 7.78 1.98
C LEU A 56 -6.19 6.58 2.77
N SER A 57 -6.47 5.38 2.26
CA SER A 57 -5.96 4.14 2.83
C SER A 57 -4.44 4.13 2.72
N ILE A 58 -3.75 3.47 3.66
CA ILE A 58 -2.29 3.27 3.59
C ILE A 58 -1.89 2.65 2.24
N ALA A 59 -2.76 1.85 1.62
CA ALA A 59 -2.56 1.32 0.28
C ALA A 59 -2.44 2.41 -0.81
N ASP A 60 -3.27 3.45 -0.73
CA ASP A 60 -3.20 4.62 -1.63
C ASP A 60 -1.91 5.43 -1.40
N TYR A 61 -1.38 5.37 -0.18
CA TYR A 61 -0.11 6.01 0.18
C TYR A 61 1.10 5.29 -0.45
N LEU A 62 1.02 3.96 -0.51
CA LEU A 62 2.06 3.10 -1.08
C LEU A 62 1.98 2.97 -2.60
N GLY A 63 0.92 3.50 -3.24
CA GLY A 63 0.73 3.40 -4.68
C GLY A 63 0.55 1.96 -5.15
N LEU A 64 0.04 1.09 -4.26
CA LEU A 64 -0.29 -0.28 -4.61
C LEU A 64 -1.36 -0.24 -5.70
N ASN A 65 -1.06 -0.86 -6.83
CA ASN A 65 -1.97 -0.92 -7.97
C ASN A 65 -3.29 -1.57 -7.51
N ASP A 66 -4.46 -1.06 -7.92
CA ASP A 66 -5.77 -1.62 -7.51
C ASP A 66 -5.86 -3.14 -7.77
N ARG A 67 -5.15 -3.64 -8.79
CA ARG A 67 -4.97 -5.07 -9.06
C ARG A 67 -4.23 -5.85 -7.98
N ALA A 68 -3.18 -5.29 -7.39
CA ALA A 68 -2.47 -5.92 -6.26
C ALA A 68 -3.35 -5.96 -5.01
N ARG A 69 -4.18 -4.91 -4.82
CA ARG A 69 -5.20 -4.86 -3.77
C ARG A 69 -6.29 -5.92 -3.96
N GLN A 70 -6.64 -6.24 -5.20
CA GLN A 70 -7.62 -7.27 -5.56
C GLN A 70 -7.06 -8.70 -5.47
N GLN A 71 -5.77 -8.88 -5.78
CA GLN A 71 -5.08 -10.16 -5.60
C GLN A 71 -4.83 -10.50 -4.13
N CYS A 72 -4.56 -9.51 -3.28
CA CYS A 72 -4.59 -9.65 -1.82
C CYS A 72 -6.00 -9.46 -1.26
N SER A 73 -7.04 -9.93 -1.97
CA SER A 73 -8.38 -9.97 -1.40
C SER A 73 -8.39 -10.96 -0.23
N GLY A 74 -9.13 -10.62 0.83
CA GLY A 74 -9.26 -11.41 2.07
C GLY A 74 -9.22 -12.94 1.92
N PRO A 75 -9.91 -13.57 0.94
CA PRO A 75 -9.84 -15.02 0.77
C PRO A 75 -8.43 -15.57 0.46
N VAL A 76 -7.56 -14.85 -0.24
CA VAL A 76 -6.19 -15.30 -0.54
C VAL A 76 -5.32 -15.29 0.71
N ILE A 77 -5.49 -14.27 1.56
CA ILE A 77 -4.77 -14.18 2.84
C ILE A 77 -5.26 -15.28 3.78
N ILE A 78 -6.57 -15.50 3.85
CA ILE A 78 -7.16 -16.57 4.66
C ILE A 78 -6.70 -17.94 4.16
N ALA A 79 -6.72 -18.20 2.84
CA ALA A 79 -6.24 -19.44 2.26
C ALA A 79 -4.74 -19.67 2.50
N GLY A 80 -3.93 -18.62 2.46
CA GLY A 80 -2.50 -18.69 2.80
C GLY A 80 -2.27 -19.05 4.26
N LEU A 81 -2.99 -18.39 5.18
CA LEU A 81 -2.90 -18.67 6.61
C LEU A 81 -3.38 -20.08 6.97
N THR A 82 -4.49 -20.54 6.38
CA THR A 82 -5.00 -21.89 6.62
C THR A 82 -4.07 -22.95 6.04
N SER A 83 -3.53 -22.75 4.84
CA SER A 83 -2.54 -23.65 4.26
C SER A 83 -1.26 -23.75 5.11
N LEU A 84 -0.79 -22.63 5.66
CA LEU A 84 0.37 -22.61 6.55
C LEU A 84 0.09 -23.38 7.85
N LEU A 85 -1.08 -23.16 8.46
CA LEU A 85 -1.52 -23.87 9.66
C LEU A 85 -1.60 -25.39 9.45
N ILE A 86 -2.16 -25.81 8.32
CA ILE A 86 -2.25 -27.23 7.94
C ILE A 86 -0.84 -27.81 7.76
N LEU A 87 0.07 -27.09 7.10
CA LEU A 87 1.43 -27.57 6.88
C LEU A 87 2.19 -27.71 8.22
N LEU A 88 2.04 -26.75 9.13
CA LEU A 88 2.62 -26.82 10.47
C LEU A 88 2.04 -27.97 11.29
N SER A 89 0.73 -28.22 11.21
CA SER A 89 0.11 -29.34 11.95
C SER A 89 0.58 -30.70 11.43
N ILE A 90 0.73 -30.86 10.10
CA ILE A 90 1.29 -32.07 9.49
C ILE A 90 2.73 -32.28 9.95
N LEU A 91 3.57 -31.23 9.88
CA LEU A 91 4.97 -31.31 10.32
C LEU A 91 5.08 -31.68 11.80
N LEU A 92 4.24 -31.10 12.66
CA LEU A 92 4.19 -31.43 14.08
C LEU A 92 3.79 -32.90 14.31
N PHE A 93 2.78 -33.39 13.59
CA PHE A 93 2.36 -34.79 13.66
C PHE A 93 3.46 -35.76 13.22
N VAL A 94 4.12 -35.48 12.10
CA VAL A 94 5.26 -36.26 11.61
C VAL A 94 6.39 -36.25 12.64
N SER A 95 6.71 -35.09 13.22
CA SER A 95 7.80 -34.98 14.19
C SER A 95 7.53 -35.75 15.49
N LEU A 96 6.26 -35.82 15.93
CA LEU A 96 5.83 -36.67 17.03
C LEU A 96 5.89 -38.17 16.66
N ALA A 97 5.43 -38.54 15.47
CA ALA A 97 5.41 -39.94 15.02
C ALA A 97 6.82 -40.54 14.85
N PHE A 98 7.78 -39.73 14.40
CA PHE A 98 9.19 -40.11 14.30
C PHE A 98 9.96 -39.96 15.62
N GLY A 99 9.30 -39.54 16.71
CA GLY A 99 9.93 -39.41 18.03
C GLY A 99 11.01 -38.33 18.10
N TRP A 100 10.94 -37.32 17.23
CA TRP A 100 11.87 -36.18 17.26
C TRP A 100 11.57 -35.17 18.36
N LEU A 101 10.32 -35.12 18.80
CA LEU A 101 9.91 -34.37 19.99
C LEU A 101 9.51 -35.38 21.07
N ASP A 102 10.23 -35.36 22.19
CA ASP A 102 9.79 -35.97 23.43
C ASP A 102 8.95 -34.94 24.20
N PRO A 103 7.61 -34.98 24.10
CA PRO A 103 6.79 -34.12 24.96
C PRO A 103 7.00 -34.55 26.42
N PRO A 104 7.35 -33.63 27.33
CA PRO A 104 7.58 -33.94 28.74
C PRO A 104 6.30 -34.38 29.49
N SER A 105 5.15 -34.45 28.81
CA SER A 105 3.82 -34.71 29.38
C SER A 105 3.29 -36.13 29.21
N LEU A 106 4.01 -37.04 28.54
CA LEU A 106 3.58 -38.45 28.43
C LEU A 106 4.19 -39.28 29.57
N PRO A 107 3.41 -39.71 30.58
CA PRO A 107 3.90 -40.65 31.57
C PRO A 107 4.18 -41.97 30.86
N ARG A 108 5.46 -42.34 30.85
CA ARG A 108 5.98 -43.62 30.38
C ARG A 108 5.34 -44.72 31.24
N GLN A 109 4.25 -45.34 30.78
CA GLN A 109 3.80 -46.60 31.37
C GLN A 109 4.79 -47.67 30.92
N ALA A 110 5.76 -47.92 31.80
CA ALA A 110 6.61 -49.09 31.74
C ALA A 110 5.72 -50.33 31.92
N LEU A 111 5.76 -51.22 30.93
CA LEU A 111 5.33 -52.61 31.00
C LEU A 111 6.58 -53.46 30.74
#